data_AF-A0A3N5ZIZ8-F1
#
_entry.id   AF-A0A3N5ZIZ8-F1
#
_cell.length_a   1.000
_cell.length_b   1.000
_cell.length_c   1.000
_cell.angle_alpha   90.00
_cell.angle_beta   90.00
_cell.angle_gamma   90.00
#
_symmetry.space_group_name_H-M   'P 1'
#
loop_
_entity.id
_entity.type
_entity.pdbx_description
1 polymer ?
#
loop_
_entity_poly.entity_id
_entity_poly.type
_entity_poly.pdbx_seq_one_letter_code
_entity_poly.pdbx_strand_id
1 'polypeptide(L)'
;MRNVFRLIRWRRNWKEQALERELRYHLDRRATDLMESGLDEGEARRQAAIEFGGLAQVQEQVRDAWRWRWLHDVGRDFRYALRLLRRSPAFSITAVASLALGIGANTAVFTVIDAVLLKMLPVGRPQELVLLRWAVPEGRGPSGAHWIDGSSWREGGRLVGTSFSYPTFQQIQIRATGEARPLSAVFAFTDLRDIGVIANGEAALAA
;
A
#
# COMPACT_ATOMS: atom_id res chain seq x y z
N MET A 1 -3.86 -6.48 6.33
CA MET A 1 -3.76 -7.96 6.35
C MET A 1 -2.32 -8.52 6.50
N ARG A 2 -1.24 -7.80 6.13
CA ARG A 2 0.17 -8.26 6.27
C ARG A 2 0.61 -8.62 7.70
N ASN A 3 0.07 -7.96 8.72
CA ASN A 3 0.52 -8.16 10.11
C ASN A 3 0.01 -9.47 10.73
N VAL A 4 -1.17 -9.94 10.32
CA VAL A 4 -1.75 -11.20 10.81
C VAL A 4 -0.96 -12.40 10.27
N PHE A 5 -0.64 -12.37 8.98
CA PHE A 5 0.25 -13.36 8.36
C PHE A 5 1.63 -13.39 9.02
N ARG A 6 2.16 -12.21 9.41
CA ARG A 6 3.45 -12.12 10.09
C ARG A 6 3.39 -12.73 11.50
N LEU A 7 2.30 -12.53 12.24
CA LEU A 7 2.11 -13.09 13.57
C LEU A 7 1.95 -14.63 13.54
N ILE A 8 1.16 -15.14 12.58
CA ILE A 8 0.98 -16.58 12.36
C ILE A 8 2.32 -17.21 11.97
N ARG A 9 3.06 -16.58 11.05
CA ARG A 9 4.38 -17.04 10.63
C ARG A 9 5.40 -16.98 11.77
N TRP A 10 5.34 -15.97 12.62
CA TRP A 10 6.21 -15.86 13.80
C TRP A 10 5.93 -16.97 14.82
N ARG A 11 4.65 -17.22 15.13
CA ARG A 11 4.25 -18.31 16.04
C ARG A 11 4.63 -19.69 15.50
N ARG A 12 4.52 -19.89 14.18
CA ARG A 12 4.97 -21.11 13.50
C ARG A 12 6.49 -21.27 13.53
N ASN A 13 7.24 -20.22 13.18
CA ASN A 13 8.71 -20.27 13.18
C ASN A 13 9.28 -20.55 14.58
N TRP A 14 8.70 -19.97 15.63
CA TRP A 14 9.14 -20.24 17.01
C TRP A 14 8.96 -21.71 17.38
N LYS A 15 7.82 -22.31 17.00
CA LYS A 15 7.56 -23.74 17.24
C LYS A 15 8.49 -24.64 16.41
N GLU A 16 8.76 -24.30 15.15
CA GLU A 16 9.70 -25.04 14.31
C GLU A 16 11.13 -25.00 14.89
N GLN A 17 11.60 -23.83 15.37
CA GLN A 17 12.90 -23.71 16.02
C GLN A 17 12.97 -24.46 17.36
N ALA A 18 11.87 -24.47 18.13
CA ALA A 18 11.80 -25.26 19.36
C ALA A 18 11.91 -26.76 19.07
N LEU A 19 11.16 -27.25 18.07
CA LEU A 19 11.20 -28.65 17.65
C LEU A 19 12.57 -29.05 17.11
N GLU A 20 13.20 -28.21 16.30
CA GLU A 20 14.53 -28.49 15.76
C GLU A 20 15.58 -28.60 16.87
N ARG A 21 15.51 -27.73 17.89
CA ARG A 21 16.39 -27.81 19.06
C ARG A 21 16.18 -29.09 19.85
N GLU A 22 14.93 -29.47 20.06
CA GLU A 22 14.59 -30.67 20.84
C GLU A 22 15.01 -31.96 20.10
N LEU A 23 14.78 -32.02 18.79
CA LEU A 23 15.24 -33.14 17.95
C LEU A 23 16.78 -33.24 17.93
N ARG A 24 17.48 -32.11 17.82
CA ARG A 24 18.95 -32.08 17.85
C ARG A 24 19.49 -32.54 19.20
N TYR A 25 18.86 -32.09 20.29
CA TYR A 25 19.21 -32.55 21.64
C TYR A 25 19.10 -34.07 21.80
N HIS A 26 18.04 -34.69 21.28
CA HIS A 26 17.87 -36.14 21.35
C HIS A 26 18.89 -36.91 20.50
N LEU A 27 19.24 -36.39 19.32
CA LEU A 27 20.28 -36.98 18.49
C LEU A 27 21.66 -36.91 19.16
N ASP A 28 22.04 -35.74 19.66
CA ASP A 28 23.35 -35.54 20.29
C ASP A 28 23.49 -36.41 21.54
N ARG A 29 22.42 -36.50 22.34
CA ARG A 29 22.38 -37.40 23.49
C ARG A 29 22.54 -38.86 23.08
N ARG A 30 21.86 -39.31 22.03
CA ARG A 30 21.98 -40.70 21.56
C ARG A 30 23.36 -41.01 21.00
N ALA A 31 23.96 -40.08 20.27
CA ALA A 31 25.34 -40.22 19.81
C ALA A 31 26.31 -40.32 20.99
N THR A 32 26.07 -39.56 22.06
CA THR A 32 26.90 -39.60 23.28
C THR A 32 26.78 -40.95 23.97
N ASP A 33 25.57 -41.48 24.16
CA ASP A 33 25.35 -42.81 24.74
C ASP A 33 26.06 -43.93 23.94
N LEU A 34 26.08 -43.81 22.61
CA LEU A 34 26.77 -44.77 21.73
C LEU A 34 28.30 -44.65 21.84
N MET A 35 28.83 -43.44 21.99
CA MET A 35 30.25 -43.23 22.25
C MET A 35 30.66 -43.81 23.61
N GLU A 36 29.83 -43.62 24.65
CA GLU A 36 30.05 -44.22 25.97
C GLU A 36 30.03 -45.76 25.93
N SER A 37 29.27 -46.35 25.01
CA SER A 37 29.28 -47.80 24.76
C SER A 37 30.49 -48.31 23.95
N GLY A 38 31.40 -47.41 23.56
CA GLY A 38 32.68 -47.75 22.91
C GLY A 38 32.73 -47.53 21.41
N LEU A 39 31.73 -46.89 20.79
CA LEU A 39 31.80 -46.51 19.37
C LEU A 39 32.60 -45.23 19.14
N ASP A 40 33.30 -45.18 18.00
CA ASP A 40 33.95 -43.96 17.52
C ASP A 40 32.93 -42.85 17.20
N GLU A 41 33.31 -41.58 17.36
CA GLU A 41 32.42 -40.41 17.23
C GLU A 41 31.72 -40.37 15.86
N GLY A 42 32.44 -40.71 14.78
CA GLY A 42 31.89 -40.73 13.43
C GLY A 42 30.84 -41.81 13.22
N GLU A 43 31.03 -42.98 13.83
CA GLU A 43 30.12 -44.11 13.72
C GLU A 43 28.92 -43.95 14.64
N ALA A 44 29.13 -43.46 15.87
CA ALA A 44 28.07 -43.16 16.84
C ALA A 44 27.07 -42.13 16.30
N ARG A 45 27.54 -41.05 15.66
CA ARG A 45 26.64 -40.07 15.02
C ARG A 45 25.86 -40.65 13.85
N ARG A 46 26.51 -41.48 13.03
CA ARG A 46 25.89 -42.12 11.86
C ARG A 46 24.81 -43.10 12.31
N GLN A 47 25.11 -43.91 13.32
CA GLN A 47 24.18 -44.88 13.90
C GLN A 47 23.02 -44.19 14.62
N ALA A 48 23.27 -43.11 15.38
CA ALA A 48 22.22 -42.30 15.99
C ALA A 48 21.25 -41.71 14.94
N ALA A 49 21.77 -41.22 13.81
CA ALA A 49 20.95 -40.69 12.72
C ALA A 49 20.09 -41.76 12.03
N ILE A 50 20.59 -42.99 11.92
CA ILE A 50 19.87 -44.15 11.37
C ILE A 50 18.79 -44.62 12.35
N GLU A 51 19.11 -44.77 13.64
CA GLU A 51 18.16 -45.18 14.68
C GLU A 51 16.99 -44.20 14.82
N PHE A 52 17.23 -42.89 14.63
CA PHE A 52 16.18 -41.87 14.69
C PHE A 52 15.23 -41.87 13.47
N GLY A 53 15.55 -42.63 12.41
CA GLY A 53 14.61 -42.88 11.31
C GLY A 53 14.35 -41.68 10.39
N GLY A 54 15.36 -40.83 10.17
CA GLY A 54 15.26 -39.68 9.25
C GLY A 54 14.59 -38.47 9.91
N LEU A 55 15.42 -37.57 10.45
CA LEU A 55 14.98 -36.37 11.18
C LEU A 55 13.98 -35.50 10.39
N ALA A 56 14.15 -35.43 9.08
CA ALA A 56 13.28 -34.69 8.18
C ALA A 56 11.84 -35.24 8.17
N GLN A 57 11.66 -36.57 8.25
CA GLN A 57 10.34 -37.20 8.17
C GLN A 57 9.52 -36.95 9.45
N VAL A 58 10.17 -37.01 10.61
CA VAL A 58 9.52 -36.66 11.90
C VAL A 58 9.12 -35.18 11.92
N GLN A 59 9.99 -34.29 11.42
CA GLN A 59 9.66 -32.87 11.28
C GLN A 59 8.45 -32.64 10.36
N GLU A 60 8.37 -33.34 9.24
CA GLU A 60 7.27 -33.25 8.27
C GLU A 60 5.93 -33.64 8.92
N GLN A 61 5.90 -34.77 9.63
CA GLN A 61 4.69 -35.27 10.30
C GLN A 61 4.18 -34.30 11.39
N VAL A 62 5.10 -33.75 12.19
CA VAL A 62 4.75 -32.76 13.22
C VAL A 62 4.24 -31.48 12.57
N ARG A 63 4.86 -31.05 11.47
CA ARG A 63 4.47 -29.85 10.74
C ARG A 63 3.07 -29.98 10.14
N ASP A 64 2.72 -31.15 9.58
CA ASP A 64 1.38 -31.39 9.05
C ASP A 64 0.31 -31.49 10.14
N ALA A 65 0.61 -32.13 11.28
CA ALA A 65 -0.28 -32.16 12.43
C ALA A 65 -0.57 -30.75 12.98
N TRP A 66 0.43 -29.87 12.97
CA TRP A 66 0.29 -28.48 13.42
C TRP A 66 -0.58 -27.62 12.51
N ARG A 67 -0.57 -27.88 11.18
CA ARG A 67 -1.40 -27.14 10.22
C ARG A 67 -2.90 -27.34 10.50
N TRP A 68 -3.32 -28.59 10.69
CA TRP A 68 -4.70 -28.92 10.99
C TRP A 68 -5.16 -28.38 12.35
N ARG A 69 -4.30 -28.49 13.37
CA ARG A 69 -4.61 -27.99 14.70
C ARG A 69 -4.79 -26.48 14.74
N TRP A 70 -3.95 -25.73 14.04
CA TRP A 70 -4.10 -24.27 13.97
C TRP A 70 -5.39 -23.84 13.26
N LEU A 71 -5.78 -24.49 12.16
CA LEU A 71 -7.06 -24.19 11.49
C LEU A 71 -8.25 -24.43 12.42
N HIS A 72 -8.21 -25.51 13.20
CA HIS A 72 -9.22 -25.82 14.18
C HIS A 72 -9.30 -24.76 15.30
N ASP A 73 -8.14 -24.33 15.82
CA ASP A 73 -8.06 -23.28 16.86
C ASP A 73 -8.63 -21.95 16.35
N VAL A 74 -8.26 -21.52 15.15
CA VAL A 74 -8.81 -20.30 14.52
C VAL A 74 -10.33 -20.39 14.35
N GLY A 75 -10.84 -21.55 13.91
CA GLY A 75 -12.28 -21.75 13.77
C GLY A 75 -13.01 -21.67 15.12
N ARG A 76 -12.41 -22.21 16.19
CA ARG A 76 -12.95 -22.14 17.55
C ARG A 76 -12.96 -20.71 18.07
N ASP A 77 -11.85 -19.98 17.89
CA ASP A 77 -11.73 -18.58 18.30
C ASP A 77 -12.71 -17.69 17.54
N PHE A 78 -12.91 -17.93 16.25
CA PHE A 78 -13.88 -17.19 15.43
C PHE A 78 -15.32 -17.41 15.93
N ARG A 79 -15.71 -18.67 16.22
CA ARG A 79 -17.04 -18.96 16.81
C ARG A 79 -17.20 -18.30 18.17
N TYR A 80 -16.15 -18.30 18.98
CA TYR A 80 -16.15 -17.66 20.30
C TYR A 80 -16.30 -16.14 20.18
N ALA A 81 -15.55 -15.49 19.29
CA ALA A 81 -15.64 -14.07 19.01
C ALA A 81 -17.06 -13.69 18.51
N LEU A 82 -17.63 -14.50 17.61
CA LEU A 82 -19.00 -14.27 17.12
C LEU A 82 -20.03 -14.41 18.26
N ARG A 83 -19.85 -15.37 19.16
CA ARG A 83 -20.73 -15.53 20.33
C ARG A 83 -20.60 -14.34 21.29
N LEU A 84 -19.40 -13.78 21.43
CA LEU A 84 -19.16 -12.59 22.23
C LEU A 84 -19.83 -11.34 21.63
N LEU A 85 -19.69 -11.14 20.31
CA LEU A 85 -20.37 -10.07 19.57
C LEU A 85 -21.90 -10.15 19.73
N ARG A 86 -22.47 -11.36 19.68
CA ARG A 86 -23.92 -11.56 19.89
C ARG A 86 -24.37 -11.31 21.33
N ARG A 87 -23.46 -11.37 22.32
CA ARG A 87 -23.77 -11.12 23.73
C ARG A 87 -23.82 -9.63 24.07
N SER A 88 -23.12 -8.79 23.31
CA SER A 88 -23.15 -7.33 23.42
C SER A 88 -23.58 -6.67 22.09
N PRO A 89 -24.87 -6.81 21.70
CA PRO A 89 -25.33 -6.40 20.39
C PRO A 89 -25.21 -4.89 20.14
N ALA A 90 -25.46 -4.05 21.14
CA ALA A 90 -25.39 -2.59 20.99
C ALA A 90 -23.98 -2.11 20.58
N PHE A 91 -22.94 -2.56 21.30
CA PHE A 91 -21.55 -2.25 20.97
C PHE A 91 -21.14 -2.82 19.61
N SER A 92 -21.56 -4.04 19.30
CA SER A 92 -21.23 -4.69 18.05
C SER A 92 -21.84 -3.97 16.85
N ILE A 93 -23.10 -3.54 16.96
CA ILE A 93 -23.79 -2.78 15.91
C ILE A 93 -23.12 -1.43 15.69
N THR A 94 -22.81 -0.67 16.75
CA THR A 94 -22.15 0.64 16.61
C THR A 94 -20.75 0.51 16.03
N ALA A 95 -19.98 -0.49 16.44
CA ALA A 95 -18.67 -0.78 15.88
C ALA A 95 -18.75 -1.14 14.39
N VAL A 96 -19.66 -2.04 14.01
CA VAL A 96 -19.86 -2.44 12.60
C VAL A 96 -20.36 -1.28 11.75
N ALA A 97 -21.31 -0.48 12.24
CA ALA A 97 -21.84 0.68 11.53
C ALA A 97 -20.75 1.75 11.32
N SER A 98 -19.94 2.03 12.34
CA SER A 98 -18.82 2.98 12.24
C SER A 98 -17.78 2.50 11.22
N LEU A 99 -17.45 1.21 11.25
CA LEU A 99 -16.52 0.62 10.28
C LEU A 99 -17.07 0.66 8.85
N ALA A 100 -18.35 0.31 8.68
CA ALA A 100 -19.04 0.36 7.39
C ALA A 100 -19.10 1.78 6.84
N LEU A 101 -19.40 2.78 7.67
CA LEU A 101 -19.39 4.18 7.27
C LEU A 101 -17.99 4.65 6.89
N GLY A 102 -16.96 4.32 7.67
CA GLY A 102 -15.58 4.71 7.34
C GLY A 102 -15.10 4.10 6.02
N ILE A 103 -15.39 2.82 5.78
CA ILE A 103 -15.03 2.14 4.52
C ILE A 103 -15.86 2.71 3.36
N GLY A 104 -17.16 2.86 3.55
CA GLY A 104 -18.10 3.35 2.53
C GLY A 104 -17.83 4.79 2.12
N ALA A 105 -17.57 5.68 3.08
CA ALA A 105 -17.24 7.08 2.83
C ALA A 105 -15.94 7.20 2.03
N ASN A 106 -14.87 6.51 2.46
CA ASN A 106 -13.61 6.51 1.72
C ASN A 106 -13.79 5.95 0.29
N THR A 107 -14.52 4.84 0.15
CA THR A 107 -14.81 4.25 -1.16
C THR A 107 -15.62 5.20 -2.04
N ALA A 108 -16.61 5.91 -1.49
CA ALA A 108 -17.42 6.87 -2.21
C ALA A 108 -16.61 8.07 -2.70
N VAL A 109 -15.76 8.63 -1.84
CA VAL A 109 -14.83 9.72 -2.21
C VAL A 109 -13.93 9.27 -3.35
N PHE A 110 -13.29 8.10 -3.24
CA PHE A 110 -12.47 7.56 -4.32
C PHE A 110 -13.25 7.27 -5.59
N THR A 111 -14.49 6.81 -5.49
CA THR A 111 -15.35 6.56 -6.66
C THR A 111 -15.72 7.85 -7.37
N VAL A 112 -16.03 8.92 -6.62
CA VAL A 112 -16.31 10.24 -7.19
C VAL A 112 -15.06 10.82 -7.83
N ILE A 113 -13.91 10.75 -7.15
CA ILE A 113 -12.62 11.16 -7.69
C ILE A 113 -12.33 10.38 -8.98
N ASP A 114 -12.47 9.06 -8.97
CA ASP A 114 -12.23 8.23 -10.15
C ASP A 114 -13.18 8.60 -11.30
N ALA A 115 -14.46 8.82 -11.01
CA ALA A 115 -15.46 9.19 -12.01
C ALA A 115 -15.22 10.59 -12.63
N VAL A 116 -14.68 11.53 -11.86
CA VAL A 116 -14.49 12.93 -12.28
C VAL A 116 -13.08 13.22 -12.80
N LEU A 117 -12.05 12.63 -12.21
CA LEU A 117 -10.64 12.88 -12.52
C LEU A 117 -9.98 11.78 -13.38
N LEU A 118 -10.34 10.51 -13.21
CA LEU A 118 -9.63 9.38 -13.83
C LEU A 118 -10.38 8.73 -14.99
N LYS A 119 -11.71 8.80 -14.99
CA LYS A 119 -12.51 8.41 -16.15
C LYS A 119 -12.23 9.43 -17.24
N MET A 120 -11.48 9.00 -18.27
CA MET A 120 -11.13 9.80 -19.45
C MET A 120 -12.22 10.81 -19.74
N LEU A 121 -11.89 12.11 -19.72
CA LEU A 121 -12.84 13.16 -20.06
C LEU A 121 -13.64 12.67 -21.29
N PRO A 122 -14.97 12.78 -21.29
CA PRO A 122 -15.80 12.36 -22.43
C PRO A 122 -15.57 13.31 -23.61
N VAL A 123 -14.35 13.31 -24.14
CA VAL A 123 -13.95 14.01 -25.34
C VAL A 123 -14.20 13.05 -26.49
N GLY A 124 -15.10 13.43 -27.39
CA GLY A 124 -15.51 12.58 -28.51
C GLY A 124 -14.38 12.19 -29.47
N ARG A 125 -13.20 12.84 -29.37
CA ARG A 125 -12.02 12.61 -30.20
C ARG A 125 -10.71 12.74 -29.40
N PRO A 126 -10.34 11.74 -28.59
CA PRO A 126 -9.13 11.81 -27.76
C PRO A 126 -7.82 11.96 -28.57
N GLN A 127 -7.82 11.60 -29.86
CA GLN A 127 -6.66 11.76 -30.76
C GLN A 127 -6.41 13.22 -31.16
N GLU A 128 -7.39 14.11 -30.97
CA GLU A 128 -7.27 15.55 -31.25
C GLU A 128 -6.84 16.34 -29.99
N LEU A 129 -6.59 15.66 -28.87
CA LEU A 129 -6.09 16.31 -27.65
C LEU A 129 -4.68 16.82 -27.85
N VAL A 130 -4.53 18.15 -27.88
CA VAL A 130 -3.22 18.82 -27.95
C VAL A 130 -2.92 19.45 -26.59
N LEU A 131 -1.77 19.09 -26.01
CA LEU A 131 -1.29 19.73 -24.79
C LEU A 131 -0.61 21.05 -25.15
N LEU A 132 -1.21 22.16 -24.74
CA LEU A 132 -0.66 23.49 -24.97
C LEU A 132 0.53 23.72 -24.03
N ARG A 133 1.65 24.12 -24.63
CA ARG A 133 2.89 24.42 -23.93
C ARG A 133 3.27 25.86 -24.22
N TRP A 134 3.79 26.55 -23.21
CA TRP A 134 4.48 27.82 -23.42
C TRP A 134 5.97 27.59 -23.26
N ALA A 135 6.77 28.31 -24.04
CA ALA A 135 8.22 28.23 -24.00
C ALA A 135 8.82 29.63 -24.07
N VAL A 136 9.58 30.02 -23.06
CA VAL A 136 10.24 31.34 -22.99
C VAL A 136 11.75 31.20 -22.88
N PRO A 137 12.53 32.14 -23.44
CA PRO A 137 13.96 32.21 -23.21
C PRO A 137 14.29 32.28 -21.71
N GLU A 138 15.37 31.64 -21.30
CA GLU A 138 15.86 31.73 -19.92
C GLU A 138 16.04 33.19 -19.48
N GLY A 139 15.62 33.49 -18.23
CA GLY A 139 15.66 34.84 -17.66
C GLY A 139 14.54 35.78 -18.12
N ARG A 140 13.66 35.35 -19.03
CA ARG A 140 12.48 36.12 -19.49
C ARG A 140 11.17 35.38 -19.22
N GLY A 141 11.06 34.79 -18.03
CA GLY A 141 9.81 34.21 -17.54
C GLY A 141 8.69 35.25 -17.54
N PRO A 142 7.43 34.88 -17.83
CA PRO A 142 6.32 35.80 -17.70
C PRO A 142 6.22 36.29 -16.24
N SER A 143 6.38 37.59 -16.03
CA SER A 143 6.22 38.23 -14.72
C SER A 143 4.80 37.98 -14.21
N GLY A 144 4.66 37.34 -13.04
CA GLY A 144 3.36 36.97 -12.48
C GLY A 144 2.86 35.56 -12.82
N ALA A 145 3.66 34.74 -13.53
CA ALA A 145 3.44 33.31 -13.58
C ALA A 145 3.89 32.68 -12.26
N HIS A 146 2.94 32.44 -11.36
CA HIS A 146 3.17 31.69 -10.14
C HIS A 146 2.95 30.19 -10.40
N TRP A 147 3.92 29.37 -10.00
CA TRP A 147 3.90 27.92 -10.13
C TRP A 147 2.89 27.32 -9.15
N ILE A 148 1.61 27.25 -9.54
CA ILE A 148 0.55 26.72 -8.68
C ILE A 148 0.22 25.27 -9.02
N ASP A 149 0.52 24.83 -10.24
CA ASP A 149 0.38 23.45 -10.71
C ASP A 149 1.16 23.34 -12.03
N GLY A 150 1.73 22.19 -12.36
CA GLY A 150 2.33 21.88 -13.66
C GLY A 150 3.79 21.42 -13.62
N SER A 151 4.15 20.57 -14.58
CA SER A 151 5.54 20.20 -14.81
C SER A 151 6.22 21.27 -15.66
N SER A 152 7.44 21.66 -15.27
CA SER A 152 8.31 22.49 -16.09
C SER A 152 9.61 21.76 -16.34
N TRP A 153 10.16 21.94 -17.54
CA TRP A 153 11.44 21.37 -17.92
C TRP A 153 12.19 22.33 -18.82
N ARG A 154 13.48 22.06 -19.00
CA ARG A 154 14.35 22.82 -19.88
C ARG A 154 14.50 22.11 -21.20
N GLU A 155 14.33 22.85 -22.28
CA GLU A 155 14.45 22.33 -23.63
C GLU A 155 15.09 23.41 -24.52
N GLY A 156 16.31 23.16 -25.01
CA GLY A 156 17.00 24.08 -25.93
C GLY A 156 17.21 25.50 -25.42
N GLY A 157 17.59 25.68 -24.14
CA GLY A 157 17.79 27.01 -23.53
C GLY A 157 16.49 27.79 -23.28
N ARG A 158 15.35 27.10 -23.32
CA ARG A 158 14.02 27.64 -23.01
C ARG A 158 13.45 26.92 -21.81
N LEU A 159 12.71 27.66 -21.00
CA LEU A 159 11.85 27.10 -19.97
C LEU A 159 10.51 26.76 -20.61
N VAL A 160 10.13 25.49 -20.55
CA VAL A 160 8.87 24.97 -21.08
C VAL A 160 7.95 24.61 -19.92
N GLY A 161 6.68 24.99 -20.02
CA GLY A 161 5.66 24.68 -19.03
C GLY A 161 4.31 24.33 -19.67
N THR A 162 3.51 23.55 -18.95
CA THR A 162 2.18 23.06 -19.39
C THR A 162 1.02 23.77 -18.71
N SER A 163 1.29 24.67 -17.77
CA SER A 163 0.30 25.38 -16.97
C SER A 163 0.54 26.89 -17.02
N PHE A 164 -0.52 27.66 -17.06
CA PHE A 164 -0.45 29.13 -17.08
C PHE A 164 -1.63 29.71 -16.29
N SER A 165 -1.38 30.81 -15.58
CA SER A 165 -2.43 31.49 -14.80
C SER A 165 -3.48 32.11 -15.73
N TYR A 166 -4.71 32.30 -15.22
CA TYR A 166 -5.78 32.96 -15.98
C TYR A 166 -5.38 34.36 -16.52
N PRO A 167 -4.63 35.20 -15.78
CA PRO A 167 -4.08 36.45 -16.35
C PRO A 167 -3.13 36.23 -17.53
N THR A 168 -2.30 35.18 -17.48
CA THR A 168 -1.42 34.80 -18.61
C THR A 168 -2.23 34.35 -19.81
N PHE A 169 -3.29 33.58 -19.60
CA PHE A 169 -4.26 33.21 -20.63
C PHE A 169 -4.86 34.44 -21.31
N GLN A 170 -5.34 35.41 -20.52
CA GLN A 170 -5.91 36.65 -21.05
C GLN A 170 -4.88 37.43 -21.88
N GLN A 171 -3.61 37.51 -21.44
CA GLN A 171 -2.55 38.15 -22.23
C GLN A 171 -2.27 37.42 -23.54
N ILE A 172 -2.27 36.08 -23.54
CA ILE A 172 -2.10 35.28 -24.76
C ILE A 172 -3.29 35.52 -25.71
N GLN A 173 -4.51 35.54 -25.19
CA GLN A 173 -5.72 35.80 -25.97
C GLN A 173 -5.71 37.20 -26.60
N ILE A 174 -5.31 38.22 -25.82
CA ILE A 174 -5.20 39.62 -26.27
C ILE A 174 -4.05 39.80 -27.30
N ARG A 175 -2.98 39.00 -27.22
CA ARG A 175 -1.91 39.00 -28.22
C ARG A 175 -2.28 38.19 -29.46
N ALA A 176 -3.10 37.15 -29.31
CA ALA A 176 -3.58 36.29 -30.40
C ALA A 176 -4.70 36.92 -31.24
N THR A 177 -5.29 38.03 -30.80
CA THR A 177 -6.35 38.77 -31.50
C THR A 177 -5.94 39.42 -32.84
N GLY A 178 -4.73 39.17 -33.33
CA GLY A 178 -4.33 39.51 -34.70
C GLY A 178 -4.95 38.62 -35.78
N GLU A 179 -5.20 37.32 -35.54
CA GLU A 179 -5.71 36.46 -36.63
C GLU A 179 -6.37 35.10 -36.26
N ALA A 180 -6.46 34.68 -34.99
CA ALA A 180 -7.22 33.46 -34.68
C ALA A 180 -7.70 33.46 -33.23
N ARG A 181 -8.96 33.05 -33.00
CA ARG A 181 -9.46 32.61 -31.70
C ARG A 181 -9.11 31.13 -31.54
N PRO A 182 -8.03 30.71 -30.83
CA PRO A 182 -7.62 29.31 -30.85
C PRO A 182 -8.08 28.52 -29.62
N LEU A 183 -8.68 29.17 -28.62
CA LEU A 183 -8.80 28.59 -27.27
C LEU A 183 -10.22 28.72 -26.73
N SER A 184 -10.92 27.59 -26.62
CA SER A 184 -12.33 27.51 -26.18
C SER A 184 -12.56 26.82 -24.84
N ALA A 185 -11.54 26.26 -24.17
CA ALA A 185 -11.71 25.70 -22.83
C ALA A 185 -10.39 25.68 -22.04
N VAL A 186 -10.44 26.09 -20.77
CA VAL A 186 -9.39 25.92 -19.78
C VAL A 186 -9.89 24.87 -18.78
N PHE A 187 -9.16 23.77 -18.64
CA PHE A 187 -9.36 22.84 -17.54
C PHE A 187 -8.23 23.06 -16.54
N ALA A 188 -8.58 23.47 -15.33
CA ALA A 188 -7.65 23.54 -14.21
C ALA A 188 -7.87 22.28 -13.36
N PHE A 189 -6.82 21.50 -13.16
CA PHE A 189 -6.78 20.50 -12.10
C PHE A 189 -5.94 21.10 -10.99
N THR A 190 -6.43 21.04 -9.75
CA THR A 190 -5.65 21.41 -8.58
C THR A 190 -5.64 20.23 -7.65
N ASP A 191 -4.46 19.88 -7.14
CA ASP A 191 -4.34 18.95 -6.01
C ASP A 191 -4.56 19.79 -4.75
N LEU A 192 -5.80 19.79 -4.26
CA LEU A 192 -6.19 20.58 -3.10
C LEU A 192 -5.64 19.94 -1.83
N ARG A 193 -4.44 20.39 -1.43
CA ARG A 193 -4.02 20.33 -0.03
C ARG A 193 -3.94 21.77 0.49
N ASP A 194 -4.89 22.06 1.37
CA ASP A 194 -5.11 23.30 2.13
C ASP A 194 -5.61 24.50 1.31
N ILE A 195 -6.93 24.68 1.26
CA ILE A 195 -7.54 25.94 0.79
C ILE A 195 -7.67 26.89 1.98
N GLY A 196 -6.97 28.03 1.93
CA GLY A 196 -7.32 29.19 2.74
C GLY A 196 -8.34 30.04 1.99
N VAL A 197 -9.58 30.11 2.46
CA VAL A 197 -10.58 31.05 1.92
C VAL A 197 -10.56 32.31 2.78
N ILE A 198 -10.40 33.47 2.13
CA ILE A 198 -10.58 34.78 2.78
C ILE A 198 -11.89 35.37 2.29
N ALA A 199 -12.89 35.42 3.17
CA ALA A 199 -14.11 36.19 2.97
C ALA A 199 -14.12 37.30 4.01
N ASN A 200 -14.28 38.55 3.57
CA ASN A 200 -14.35 39.74 4.44
C ASN A 200 -13.14 39.99 5.35
N GLY A 201 -11.93 39.59 4.93
CA GLY A 201 -10.68 39.98 5.59
C GLY A 201 -10.17 39.05 6.69
N GLU A 202 -10.82 37.92 6.95
CA GLU A 202 -10.28 36.85 7.81
C GLU A 202 -9.88 35.63 6.99
N ALA A 203 -8.67 35.13 7.23
CA ALA A 203 -8.17 33.91 6.62
C ALA A 203 -8.47 32.71 7.52
N ALA A 204 -9.22 31.74 7.00
CA ALA A 204 -9.40 30.44 7.65
C ALA A 204 -8.87 29.33 6.74
N LEU A 205 -8.00 28.48 7.29
CA LEU A 205 -7.56 27.22 6.68
C LEU A 205 -8.75 26.26 6.70
N ALA A 206 -9.26 25.89 5.52
CA ALA A 206 -10.12 24.73 5.37
C ALA A 206 -9.21 23.50 5.23
N ALA A 207 -9.10 22.74 6.33
CA ALA A 207 -8.51 21.41 6.36
C ALA A 207 -9.43 20.39 5.66
#